data_AF-A0A2E6J6F6-F1
#
_entry.id   AF-A0A2E6J6F6-F1
#
_cell.length_a   1.000
_cell.length_b   1.000
_cell.length_c   1.000
_cell.angle_alpha   90.00
_cell.angle_beta   90.00
_cell.angle_gamma   90.00
#
_symmetry.space_group_name_H-M   'P 1'
#
loop_
_entity.id
_entity.type
_entity.pdbx_description
1 polymer ?
#
loop_
_entity_poly.entity_id
_entity_poly.type
_entity_poly.pdbx_seq_one_letter_code
_entity_poly.pdbx_strand_id
1 'polypeptide(L)'
;MNPNETNWHFITNHGLVLSYIANNPSHTAREISNEVNITERTTHKIIKDLEIAGYIKKEKQGRNNSYTIETDLRLRHPSKDHVSISKFLDALSLDETDYKKHINY
;
A
#
# COMPACT_ATOMS: atom_id res chain seq x y z
N MET A 1 -21.01 2.89 -8.82
CA MET A 1 -19.93 2.45 -9.73
C MET A 1 -20.38 2.83 -11.13
N ASN A 2 -19.68 3.75 -11.81
CA ASN A 2 -20.01 4.14 -13.18
C ASN A 2 -19.57 3.02 -14.14
N PRO A 3 -20.44 2.49 -14.99
CA PRO A 3 -20.13 1.34 -15.85
C PRO A 3 -19.15 1.64 -17.01
N ASN A 4 -18.70 2.90 -17.15
CA ASN A 4 -17.80 3.36 -18.21
C ASN A 4 -16.38 3.72 -17.73
N GLU A 5 -16.03 3.47 -16.47
CA GLU A 5 -14.64 3.64 -16.01
C GLU A 5 -13.85 2.37 -16.26
N THR A 6 -12.72 2.49 -16.96
CA THR A 6 -11.74 1.41 -17.12
C THR A 6 -11.30 0.93 -15.74
N ASN A 7 -11.70 -0.28 -15.35
CA ASN A 7 -11.46 -0.88 -14.02
C ASN A 7 -10.03 -1.41 -13.82
N TRP A 8 -9.04 -0.81 -14.47
CA TRP A 8 -7.64 -1.19 -14.29
C TRP A 8 -6.87 -0.03 -13.69
N HIS A 9 -6.07 -0.34 -12.68
CA HIS A 9 -5.18 0.58 -12.01
C HIS A 9 -3.74 0.13 -12.24
N PHE A 10 -2.81 1.08 -12.33
CA PHE A 10 -1.38 0.76 -12.45
C PHE A 10 -0.83 0.07 -11.19
N ILE A 11 -1.34 0.47 -10.02
CA ILE A 11 -0.92 -0.06 -8.72
C ILE A 11 -1.89 -1.16 -8.31
N THR A 12 -1.35 -2.32 -7.95
CA THR A 12 -2.15 -3.43 -7.42
C THR A 12 -2.70 -3.09 -6.05
N ASN A 13 -3.77 -3.78 -5.63
CA ASN A 13 -4.32 -3.61 -4.27
C ASN A 13 -3.26 -3.86 -3.18
N HIS A 14 -2.30 -4.78 -3.39
CA HIS A 14 -1.19 -4.98 -2.43
C HIS A 14 -0.31 -3.73 -2.31
N GLY A 15 0.00 -3.07 -3.43
CA GLY A 15 0.76 -1.82 -3.42
C GLY A 15 0.01 -0.69 -2.72
N LEU A 16 -1.30 -0.54 -3.01
CA LEU A 16 -2.14 0.48 -2.37
C LEU A 16 -2.27 0.26 -0.86
N VAL A 17 -2.53 -0.99 -0.42
CA VAL A 17 -2.62 -1.32 1.01
C VAL A 17 -1.28 -1.09 1.72
N LEU A 18 -0.16 -1.51 1.12
CA LEU A 18 1.17 -1.28 1.70
C LEU A 18 1.47 0.22 1.85
N SER A 19 1.16 1.01 0.81
CA SER A 19 1.31 2.46 0.83
C SER A 19 0.44 3.14 1.89
N TYR A 20 -0.80 2.69 2.04
CA TYR A 20 -1.69 3.24 3.04
C TYR A 20 -1.23 2.91 4.48
N ILE A 21 -0.79 1.67 4.72
CA ILE A 21 -0.24 1.24 6.01
C ILE A 21 1.00 2.07 6.38
N ALA A 22 1.84 2.45 5.40
CA ALA A 22 3.03 3.25 5.62
C ALA A 22 2.72 4.59 6.31
N ASN A 23 1.61 5.21 5.91
CA ASN A 23 1.16 6.49 6.43
C ASN A 23 0.23 6.36 7.64
N ASN A 24 -0.45 5.22 7.80
CA ASN A 24 -1.48 5.00 8.83
C ASN A 24 -1.28 3.66 9.57
N PRO A 25 -0.16 3.47 10.29
CA PRO A 25 0.23 2.17 10.84
C PRO A 25 -0.71 1.62 11.92
N SER A 26 -1.57 2.45 12.53
CA SER A 26 -2.52 2.03 13.57
C SER A 26 -3.94 1.77 13.06
N HIS A 27 -4.21 1.97 11.76
CA HIS A 27 -5.55 1.80 11.21
C HIS A 27 -5.95 0.32 11.12
N THR A 28 -7.23 0.08 11.37
CA THR A 28 -7.85 -1.24 11.30
C THR A 28 -8.02 -1.70 9.85
N ALA A 29 -8.18 -3.01 9.63
CA ALA A 29 -8.46 -3.55 8.30
C ALA A 29 -9.73 -2.93 7.67
N ARG A 30 -10.71 -2.55 8.49
CA ARG A 30 -11.91 -1.85 8.04
C ARG A 30 -11.60 -0.45 7.51
N GLU A 31 -10.84 0.35 8.25
CA GLU A 31 -10.42 1.69 7.81
C GLU A 31 -9.59 1.63 6.53
N ILE A 32 -8.62 0.72 6.47
CA ILE A 32 -7.80 0.47 5.27
C ILE A 32 -8.69 0.09 4.08
N SER A 33 -9.68 -0.78 4.29
CA SER A 33 -10.57 -1.25 3.21
C SER A 33 -11.44 -0.13 2.63
N ASN A 34 -11.91 0.78 3.49
CA ASN A 34 -12.69 1.93 3.07
C ASN A 34 -11.85 2.90 2.25
N GLU A 35 -10.60 3.18 2.66
CA GLU A 35 -9.74 4.09 1.90
C GLU A 35 -9.33 3.51 0.55
N VAL A 36 -8.87 2.26 0.54
CA VAL A 36 -8.38 1.59 -0.67
C VAL A 36 -9.53 1.15 -1.59
N ASN A 37 -10.78 1.34 -1.16
CA ASN A 37 -12.00 0.97 -1.89
C ASN A 37 -12.04 -0.52 -2.29
N ILE A 38 -11.71 -1.39 -1.33
CA ILE A 38 -11.78 -2.85 -1.47
C ILE A 38 -12.56 -3.45 -0.30
N THR A 39 -12.93 -4.72 -0.39
CA THR A 39 -13.63 -5.35 0.73
C THR A 39 -12.71 -5.55 1.94
N GLU A 40 -13.28 -5.51 3.14
CA GLU A 40 -12.54 -5.80 4.39
C GLU A 40 -11.91 -7.21 4.35
N ARG A 41 -12.61 -8.19 3.75
CA ARG A 41 -12.08 -9.54 3.52
C ARG A 41 -10.85 -9.53 2.62
N THR A 42 -10.87 -8.77 1.53
CA THR A 42 -9.71 -8.61 0.63
C THR A 42 -8.55 -7.97 1.37
N THR A 43 -8.84 -6.95 2.18
CA THR A 43 -7.84 -6.25 2.99
C THR A 43 -7.15 -7.18 3.99
N HIS A 44 -7.92 -8.00 4.72
CA HIS A 44 -7.37 -9.01 5.61
C HIS A 44 -6.47 -10.02 4.89
N LYS A 45 -6.87 -10.47 3.70
CA LYS A 45 -6.04 -11.37 2.88
C LYS A 45 -4.73 -10.70 2.49
N ILE A 46 -4.78 -9.45 2.02
CA ILE A 46 -3.59 -8.69 1.61
C ILE A 46 -2.65 -8.46 2.80
N ILE A 47 -3.17 -8.04 3.96
CA ILE A 47 -2.36 -7.85 5.18
C ILE A 47 -1.63 -9.16 5.53
N LYS A 48 -2.34 -10.29 5.49
CA LYS A 48 -1.73 -11.61 5.74
C LYS A 48 -0.67 -11.97 4.69
N ASP A 49 -0.91 -11.69 3.41
CA ASP A 49 0.07 -11.93 2.34
C ASP A 49 1.33 -11.08 2.52
N LEU A 50 1.18 -9.81 2.93
CA LEU A 50 2.29 -8.90 3.22
C LEU A 50 3.08 -9.34 4.46
N GLU A 51 2.38 -9.80 5.50
CA GLU A 51 2.98 -10.33 6.73
C GLU A 51 3.78 -11.62 6.47
N ILE A 52 3.20 -12.58 5.75
CA ILE A 52 3.87 -13.84 5.37
C ILE A 52 5.11 -13.56 4.52
N ALA A 53 5.04 -12.56 3.65
CA ALA A 53 6.17 -12.14 2.81
C ALA A 53 7.22 -11.30 3.54
N GLY A 54 6.97 -10.93 4.80
CA GLY A 54 7.88 -10.13 5.62
C GLY A 54 7.85 -8.62 5.32
N TYR A 55 6.95 -8.13 4.46
CA TYR A 55 6.87 -6.69 4.16
C TYR A 55 6.30 -5.87 5.31
N ILE A 56 5.47 -6.48 6.14
CA ILE A 56 4.96 -5.87 7.35
C ILE A 56 5.14 -6.80 8.53
N LYS A 57 5.34 -6.23 9.70
CA LYS A 57 5.15 -6.88 11.00
C LYS A 57 3.89 -6.34 11.63
N LYS A 58 3.09 -7.23 12.20
CA LYS A 58 1.85 -6.90 12.89
C LYS A 58 2.02 -7.11 14.39
N GLU A 59 1.83 -6.05 15.16
CA GLU A 59 1.87 -6.09 16.62
C GLU A 59 0.51 -5.70 17.20
N LYS A 60 0.09 -6.39 18.26
CA LYS A 60 -1.17 -6.05 18.94
C LYS A 60 -0.91 -4.96 19.98
N GLN A 61 -1.47 -3.77 19.78
CA GLN A 61 -1.48 -2.69 20.76
C GLN A 61 -2.89 -2.54 21.36
N GLY A 62 -3.11 -3.23 22.48
CA GLY A 62 -4.40 -3.24 23.18
C GLY A 62 -5.51 -3.88 22.34
N ARG A 63 -6.49 -3.08 21.93
CA ARG A 63 -7.62 -3.52 21.08
C ARG A 63 -7.33 -3.40 19.58
N ASN A 64 -6.29 -2.64 19.21
CA ASN A 64 -5.95 -2.38 17.82
C ASN A 64 -4.67 -3.14 17.42
N ASN A 65 -4.44 -3.21 16.11
CA ASN A 65 -3.16 -3.65 15.56
C ASN A 65 -2.34 -2.43 15.20
N SER A 66 -1.03 -2.53 15.34
CA SER A 66 -0.06 -1.61 14.78
C SER A 66 0.82 -2.37 13.79
N TYR A 67 1.12 -1.74 12.65
CA TYR A 67 1.93 -2.32 11.59
C TYR A 67 3.25 -1.58 11.47
N THR A 68 4.33 -2.32 11.28
CA THR A 68 5.65 -1.77 10.92
C THR A 68 6.04 -2.28 9.54
N ILE A 69 6.56 -1.42 8.67
CA ILE A 69 7.00 -1.79 7.32
C ILE A 69 8.49 -2.13 7.31
N GLU A 70 8.85 -3.23 6.66
CA GLU A 70 10.24 -3.57 6.33
C GLU A 70 10.67 -2.89 5.03
N THR A 71 11.23 -1.69 5.16
CA THR A 71 11.55 -0.79 4.06
C THR A 71 12.75 -1.22 3.21
N ASP A 72 13.63 -2.04 3.78
CA ASP A 72 14.83 -2.58 3.11
C ASP A 72 14.53 -3.76 2.18
N LEU A 73 13.36 -4.38 2.31
CA LEU A 73 12.94 -5.42 1.37
C LEU A 73 12.77 -4.84 -0.04
N ARG A 74 12.88 -5.72 -1.03
CA ARG A 74 12.81 -5.36 -2.45
C ARG A 74 11.49 -5.79 -3.07
N LEU A 75 11.11 -5.16 -4.18
CA LEU A 75 9.97 -5.63 -4.98
C LEU A 75 10.24 -7.06 -5.50
N ARG A 76 9.21 -7.91 -5.47
CA ARG A 76 9.33 -9.33 -5.87
C ARG A 76 9.47 -9.56 -7.37
N HIS A 77 9.15 -8.58 -8.20
CA HIS A 77 9.19 -8.77 -9.65
C HIS A 77 10.66 -8.81 -10.12
N PRO A 78 11.11 -9.83 -10.86
CA PRO A 78 12.53 -9.97 -11.25
C PRO A 78 13.12 -8.74 -11.95
N SER A 79 12.33 -8.01 -12.74
CA SER A 79 12.81 -6.79 -13.41
C SER A 79 12.93 -5.55 -12.49
N LYS A 80 12.45 -5.65 -11.25
CA LYS A 80 12.38 -4.57 -10.26
C LYS A 80 12.94 -4.96 -8.89
N ASP A 81 13.62 -6.10 -8.80
CA ASP A 81 14.21 -6.64 -7.57
C ASP A 81 15.34 -5.76 -6.97
N HIS A 82 15.80 -4.75 -7.69
CA HIS A 82 16.72 -3.73 -7.22
C HIS A 82 16.03 -2.54 -6.53
N VAL A 83 14.69 -2.45 -6.61
CA VAL A 83 13.90 -1.36 -6.02
C VAL A 83 13.50 -1.77 -4.60
N SER A 84 13.95 -1.01 -3.61
CA SER A 84 13.52 -1.17 -2.22
C SER A 84 12.08 -0.70 -2.02
N ILE A 85 11.43 -1.21 -0.97
CA ILE A 85 10.10 -0.77 -0.57
C ILE A 85 10.11 0.71 -0.19
N SER A 86 11.17 1.22 0.45
CA SER A 86 11.33 2.66 0.67
C SER A 86 11.17 3.48 -0.61
N LYS A 87 11.96 3.17 -1.65
CA LYS A 87 11.89 3.89 -2.94
C LYS A 87 10.54 3.73 -3.63
N PHE A 88 9.91 2.57 -3.50
CA PHE A 88 8.58 2.34 -4.03
C PHE A 88 7.54 3.22 -3.32
N LEU A 89 7.58 3.29 -1.99
CA LEU A 89 6.69 4.14 -1.21
C LEU A 89 6.93 5.62 -1.47
N ASP A 90 8.20 6.06 -1.53
CA ASP A 90 8.56 7.43 -1.88
C ASP A 90 7.97 7.86 -3.23
N ALA A 91 7.99 6.96 -4.23
CA ALA A 91 7.41 7.21 -5.54
C ALA A 91 5.87 7.32 -5.54
N LEU A 92 5.20 6.72 -4.54
CA LEU A 92 3.75 6.82 -4.35
C LEU A 92 3.35 7.99 -3.46
N SER A 93 4.24 8.42 -2.57
CA SER A 93 4.05 9.57 -1.67
C SER A 93 4.38 10.91 -2.33
N LEU A 94 4.49 10.98 -3.67
CA LEU A 94 4.65 12.24 -4.38
C LEU A 94 3.40 13.11 -4.15
N ASP A 95 3.52 14.03 -3.19
CA ASP A 95 2.47 14.98 -2.81
C ASP A 95 1.91 15.71 -4.03
N GLU A 96 0.63 16.11 -3.97
CA GLU A 96 0.00 16.98 -4.98
C GLU A 96 0.78 18.28 -5.26
N THR A 97 1.72 18.63 -4.39
CA THR A 97 2.61 19.80 -4.54
C THR A 97 3.65 19.64 -5.66
N ASP A 98 4.02 18.40 -6.02
CA ASP A 98 4.97 18.13 -7.11
C ASP A 98 4.31 17.79 -8.45
N TYR A 99 3.04 17.35 -8.45
CA TYR A 99 2.30 17.03 -9.68
C TYR A 99 2.17 18.25 -10.62
N LYS A 100 2.10 19.48 -10.07
CA LYS A 100 2.00 20.73 -10.86
C LYS A 100 3.31 21.18 -11.51
N LYS A 101 4.47 20.58 -11.18
CA LYS A 101 5.76 21.00 -11.75
C LYS A 101 6.18 20.26 -13.03
N HIS A 102 5.61 19.09 -13.32
CA HIS A 102 6.14 18.22 -14.38
C HIS A 102 5.13 17.83 -15.47
N ILE A 103 3.95 18.45 -15.48
CA ILE A 103 2.97 18.29 -16.56
C ILE A 103 2.70 19.64 -17.22
N ASN A 104 3.76 20.22 -17.77
CA ASN A 104 3.63 21.11 -18.92
C ASN A 104 4.39 20.40 -20.05
N TYR A 105 3.63 19.77 -20.94
CA TYR A 105 4.08 19.44 -22.29
C TYR A 105 3.18 20.20 -23.26
#